data_AF-A0A7C6R0T3-F1
#
_entry.id   AF-A0A7C6R0T3-F1
#
_cell.length_a   1.000
_cell.length_b   1.000
_cell.length_c   1.000
_cell.angle_alpha   90.00
_cell.angle_beta   90.00
_cell.angle_gamma   90.00
#
_symmetry.space_group_name_H-M   'P 1'
#
loop_
_entity.id
_entity.type
_entity.pdbx_description
1 polymer ?
#
loop_
_entity_poly.entity_id
_entity_poly.type
_entity_poly.pdbx_seq_one_letter_code
_entity_poly.pdbx_strand_id
1 'polypeptide(L)' 'MRKISYDEYIQELRRRSLQLYTRWAAKKGRTLPSSRPRDPGKDITLFLLDRKRWEQALASGRIEKLGPRRYRWNG' A
#
# COMPACT_ATOMS: atom_id res chain seq x y z
N MET A 1 8.70 -1.69 35.82
CA MET A 1 9.47 -2.05 34.60
C MET A 1 9.71 -3.56 34.63
N ARG A 2 9.28 -4.32 33.62
CA ARG A 2 9.63 -5.74 33.53
C ARG A 2 11.14 -5.84 33.25
N LYS A 3 11.89 -6.55 34.09
CA LYS A 3 13.28 -6.94 33.78
C LYS A 3 13.20 -7.97 32.66
N ILE A 4 13.67 -7.61 31.47
CA ILE A 4 13.79 -8.53 30.34
C ILE A 4 15.23 -9.04 30.37
N SER A 5 15.43 -10.36 30.40
CA SER A 5 16.75 -10.95 30.26
C SER A 5 17.27 -10.72 28.83
N TYR A 6 18.52 -10.29 28.70
CA TYR A 6 19.12 -10.03 27.39
C TYR A 6 19.10 -11.28 26.50
N ASP A 7 19.31 -12.45 27.08
CA ASP A 7 19.31 -13.71 26.35
C ASP A 7 17.91 -14.08 25.84
N GLU A 8 16.87 -13.84 26.64
CA GLU A 8 15.47 -14.03 26.22
C GLU A 8 15.10 -13.09 25.08
N TYR A 9 15.55 -11.84 25.14
CA TYR A 9 15.34 -10.86 24.08
C TYR A 9 16.00 -11.29 22.77
N ILE A 10 17.24 -11.76 22.82
CA ILE A 10 17.96 -12.23 21.63
C ILE A 10 17.31 -13.49 21.04
N GLN A 11 16.84 -14.42 21.87
CA GLN A 11 16.12 -15.61 21.39
C GLN A 11 14.78 -15.23 20.75
N GLU A 12 14.04 -14.31 21.34
CA GLU A 12 12.79 -13.81 20.76
C GLU A 12 13.03 -13.09 19.43
N LEU A 13 14.08 -12.26 19.35
CA LEU A 13 14.48 -11.57 18.13
C LEU A 13 14.84 -12.56 17.01
N ARG A 14 15.63 -13.60 17.33
CA ARG A 14 15.97 -14.67 16.38
C ARG A 14 14.75 -15.43 15.88
N ARG A 15 13.80 -15.72 16.77
CA ARG A 15 12.54 -16.39 16.39
C ARG A 15 11.70 -15.52 15.46
N ARG A 16 11.59 -14.22 15.75
CA ARG A 16 10.84 -13.26 14.92
C ARG A 16 11.51 -13.06 13.55
N SER A 17 12.84 -12.92 13.51
CA SER A 17 13.57 -12.75 12.25
C SER A 17 13.47 -13.98 11.36
N LEU A 18 13.53 -15.19 11.94
CA LEU A 18 13.32 -16.44 11.22
C LEU A 18 11.91 -16.51 10.62
N GLN A 19 10.87 -16.18 11.39
CA GLN A 19 9.48 -16.16 10.90
C GLN A 19 9.29 -15.18 9.74
N LEU A 20 9.92 -14.00 9.81
CA LEU A 20 9.91 -13.02 8.73
C LEU A 20 10.60 -13.55 7.48
N TYR A 21 11.78 -14.15 7.63
CA TYR A 21 12.52 -14.78 6.55
C TYR A 21 11.71 -15.90 5.88
N THR A 22 11.12 -16.80 6.66
CA THR A 22 10.28 -17.91 6.15
C THR A 22 9.06 -17.37 5.39
N ARG A 23 8.39 -16.33 5.91
CA ARG A 23 7.27 -15.67 5.22
C ARG A 23 7.69 -15.03 3.90
N TRP A 24 8.85 -14.37 3.88
CA TRP A 24 9.39 -13.74 2.68
C TRP A 24 9.78 -14.79 1.62
N ALA A 25 10.49 -15.84 2.04
CA ALA A 25 10.87 -16.97 1.17
C ALA A 25 9.64 -17.68 0.60
N ALA A 26 8.59 -17.89 1.40
CA ALA A 26 7.33 -18.47 0.94
C ALA A 26 6.59 -17.60 -0.09
N LYS A 27 6.73 -16.27 -0.02
CA LYS A 27 6.19 -15.35 -1.03
C LYS A 27 6.99 -15.35 -2.33
N LYS A 28 8.29 -15.66 -2.30
CA LYS A 28 9.16 -15.70 -3.49
C LYS A 28 8.71 -16.75 -4.52
N GLY A 29 8.04 -17.81 -4.09
CA GLY A 29 7.47 -18.85 -4.96
C GLY A 29 6.12 -18.51 -5.59
N ARG A 30 5.48 -17.40 -5.18
CA ARG A 30 4.29 -16.90 -5.85
C ARG A 30 4.74 -16.00 -6.98
N THR A 31 4.44 -16.38 -8.22
CA THR A 31 4.51 -15.50 -9.38
C THR A 31 3.71 -14.25 -9.03
N LEU A 32 4.39 -13.15 -8.72
CA LEU A 32 3.74 -11.85 -8.66
C LEU A 32 2.96 -11.71 -9.98
N PRO A 33 1.69 -11.23 -9.96
CA PRO A 33 0.97 -10.99 -11.20
C PRO A 33 1.91 -10.21 -12.10
N SER A 34 2.18 -10.79 -13.28
CA SER A 34 3.19 -10.34 -14.23
C SER A 34 3.28 -8.82 -14.19
N SER A 35 4.41 -8.29 -13.72
CA SER A 35 4.67 -6.85 -13.73
C SER A 35 4.95 -6.39 -15.16
N ARG A 36 4.22 -6.93 -16.15
CA ARG A 36 4.29 -6.43 -17.52
C ARG A 36 4.00 -4.95 -17.39
N PRO A 37 4.96 -4.08 -17.75
CA PRO A 37 4.73 -2.65 -17.73
C PRO A 37 3.45 -2.42 -18.53
N ARG A 38 2.53 -1.62 -17.99
CA ARG A 38 1.36 -1.25 -18.77
C ARG A 38 1.86 -0.56 -20.03
N ASP A 39 1.13 -0.80 -21.11
CA ASP A 39 1.34 -0.04 -22.32
C ASP A 39 1.22 1.46 -21.98
N PRO A 40 2.18 2.32 -22.37
CA PRO A 40 2.17 3.73 -22.00
C PRO A 40 0.87 4.46 -22.39
N GLY A 41 0.24 4.06 -23.50
CA GLY A 41 -1.05 4.62 -23.93
C GLY A 41 -2.19 4.24 -22.98
N LYS A 42 -2.18 3.03 -22.43
CA LYS A 42 -3.15 2.58 -21.42
C LYS A 42 -2.98 3.34 -20.11
N ASP A 43 -1.75 3.63 -19.69
CA ASP A 43 -1.50 4.40 -18.47
C ASP A 43 -1.98 5.86 -18.60
N ILE A 44 -1.73 6.50 -19.74
CA ILE A 44 -2.25 7.84 -20.03
C ILE A 44 -3.78 7.83 -20.01
N THR A 45 -4.39 6.83 -20.64
CA THR A 45 -5.85 6.71 -20.70
C THR A 45 -6.46 6.54 -19.30
N LEU A 46 -5.89 5.64 -18.49
CA LEU A 46 -6.33 5.44 -17.10
C LEU A 46 -6.18 6.69 -16.26
N PHE A 47 -5.06 7.40 -16.40
CA PHE A 47 -4.84 8.68 -15.70
C PHE A 47 -5.91 9.72 -16.06
N LEU A 48 -6.24 9.86 -17.35
CA LEU A 48 -7.28 10.79 -17.80
C LEU A 48 -8.67 10.40 -17.29
N LEU A 49 -8.98 9.11 -17.26
CA LEU A 49 -10.25 8.60 -16.72
C LEU A 49 -10.38 8.88 -15.22
N ASP A 50 -9.32 8.60 -14.44
CA ASP A 50 -9.31 8.88 -13.01
C ASP A 50 -9.41 10.37 -12.73
N ARG A 51 -8.73 11.22 -13.51
CA ARG A 51 -8.85 12.67 -13.38
C ARG A 51 -10.28 13.14 -13.60
N LYS A 52 -10.93 12.68 -14.68
CA LYS A 52 -12.34 13.02 -14.98
C LYS A 52 -13.27 12.55 -13.87
N ARG A 53 -13.08 11.33 -13.37
CA ARG A 53 -13.87 10.77 -12.26
C ARG A 53 -13.72 11.63 -11.00
N TRP A 54 -12.50 12.09 -10.71
CA TRP A 54 -12.23 12.95 -9.56
C TRP A 54 -12.86 14.34 -9.71
N GLU A 55 -12.74 14.96 -10.89
CA GLU A 55 -13.40 16.24 -11.23
C GLU A 55 -14.92 16.14 -11.08
N GLN A 56 -15.53 15.05 -11.58
CA GLN A 56 -16.96 14.80 -11.43
C GLN A 56 -17.37 14.64 -9.97
N ALA A 57 -16.58 13.92 -9.16
CA ALA A 57 -16.89 13.71 -7.75
C ALA A 57 -16.77 15.02 -6.94
N LEU A 58 -15.84 15.91 -7.29
CA LEU A 58 -15.77 17.26 -6.75
C LEU A 58 -17.00 18.08 -7.15
N ALA A 59 -17.38 18.06 -8.43
CA ALA A 59 -18.53 18.80 -8.95
C ALA A 59 -19.86 18.30 -8.35
N SER A 60 -19.98 17.00 -8.10
CA SER A 60 -21.18 16.40 -7.51
C SER A 60 -21.24 16.48 -5.98
N GLY A 61 -20.23 17.08 -5.33
CA GLY A 61 -20.14 17.15 -3.86
C GLY A 61 -19.83 15.82 -3.16
N ARG A 62 -19.51 14.76 -3.91
CA ARG A 62 -19.05 13.47 -3.34
C ARG A 62 -17.65 13.58 -2.77
N ILE A 63 -16.85 14.50 -3.29
CA ILE A 63 -15.57 14.91 -2.71
C ILE A 63 -15.67 16.37 -2.33
N GLU A 64 -15.26 16.69 -1.11
CA GLU A 64 -15.15 18.05 -0.60
C GLU A 64 -13.68 18.42 -0.44
N LYS A 65 -13.28 19.60 -0.93
CA LYS A 65 -11.92 20.11 -0.80
C LYS A 65 -11.79 20.91 0.50
N LEU A 66 -11.13 20.32 1.50
CA LEU A 66 -10.89 20.94 2.81
C LEU A 66 -9.64 21.84 2.84
N GLY A 67 -8.76 21.74 1.84
CA GLY A 67 -7.53 22.51 1.77
C GLY A 67 -6.67 22.18 0.55
N PRO A 68 -5.42 22.67 0.48
CA PRO A 68 -4.57 22.56 -0.73
C PRO A 68 -4.34 21.11 -1.21
N ARG A 69 -4.24 20.16 -0.28
CA ARG A 69 -4.07 18.72 -0.56
C ARG A 69 -4.95 17.85 0.34
N ARG A 70 -6.02 18.44 0.89
CA ARG A 70 -6.93 17.77 1.83
C ARG A 70 -8.30 17.64 1.17
N TYR A 71 -8.74 16.40 1.01
CA TYR A 71 -10.03 16.06 0.42
C TYR A 71 -10.77 15.14 1.36
N ARG A 72 -12.10 15.28 1.43
CA ARG A 72 -12.99 14.42 2.19
C ARG A 72 -13.93 13.73 1.22
N TRP A 73 -14.08 12.42 1.37
CA TRP A 73 -15.08 11.66 0.65
C TRP A 73 -16.39 11.67 1.45
N ASN A 74 -17.47 12.10 0.81
CA ASN A 74 -18.81 12.28 1.38
C ASN A 74 -19.86 11.33 0.77
N GLY A 75 -19.44 10.44 -0.14
CA GLY A 75 -20.30 9.51 -0.85
C GLY A 75 -20.43 8.13 -0.22
#